data_AF-A0AAV9PYJ2-F1
#
_entry.id   AF-A0AAV9PYJ2-F1
#
_cell.length_a   1.000
_cell.length_b   1.000
_cell.length_c   1.000
_cell.angle_alpha   90.00
_cell.angle_beta   90.00
_cell.angle_gamma   90.00
#
_symmetry.space_group_name_H-M   'P 1'
#
loop_
_entity.id
_entity.type
_entity.pdbx_description
1 polymer ?
#
loop_
_entity_poly.entity_id
_entity_poly.type
_entity_poly.pdbx_seq_one_letter_code
_entity_poly.pdbx_strand_id
1 'polypeptide(L)'
;MTGTQASYCAGCNAQTSKTCQGCADASGFVDGATKTFYCGVQCQKADWQAHKKTCKRLKSHKNLYQAGKVLRVLWLAFRTYSMFNNIDKVQIEGDNITFWRTQGFYAGDLVLGPFAHHLFADEKIKEAVLDCGACSHVYSIDYIVRSLLSEVNLDLVNKRYGIVYFYRKNASSPYKECTSTNWFKTPTGERFQIQADDRDPTIHQVFRARLKATKEYFAIDLSNAQFGFFDTVIPWEKYLSERVDGVRAINPLGTYDPVKWVGWGLETIRDLDLKTFTALRLEQLLESWQSENDLTTARLIAMSGTPFADKCAELEKHLDNGLTQSWKQAERFCELAMGARYVPDGNDSWLETFQFLQKAGLLDKASSPNNHRWLQSSKLLFRRPAPSLPT
;
A
#
# COMPACT_ATOMS: atom_id res chain seq x y z
N MET A 1 24.83 14.35 22.07
CA MET A 1 26.06 14.33 21.25
C MET A 1 26.50 12.87 21.11
N THR A 2 26.13 12.20 20.03
CA THR A 2 26.63 10.85 19.72
C THR A 2 28.05 10.99 19.16
N GLY A 3 29.07 10.60 19.93
CA GLY A 3 30.46 10.67 19.48
C GLY A 3 30.64 9.94 18.15
N THR A 4 31.27 10.58 17.18
CA THR A 4 31.57 10.00 15.87
C THR A 4 32.51 8.81 16.08
N GLN A 5 32.02 7.58 15.89
CA GLN A 5 32.84 6.38 16.04
C GLN A 5 33.96 6.41 14.98
N ALA A 6 35.20 6.61 15.42
CA ALA A 6 36.37 6.54 14.56
C ALA A 6 36.59 5.10 14.08
N SER A 7 36.97 4.94 12.81
CA SER A 7 37.29 3.66 12.18
C SER A 7 38.54 3.80 11.30
N TYR A 8 38.87 2.78 10.52
CA TYR A 8 40.06 2.75 9.66
C TYR A 8 39.68 2.85 8.19
N CYS A 9 40.48 3.62 7.43
CA CYS A 9 40.34 3.79 5.99
C CYS A 9 40.57 2.46 5.26
N ALA A 10 39.61 2.00 4.45
CA ALA A 10 39.76 0.75 3.71
C ALA A 10 40.89 0.78 2.66
N GLY A 11 41.32 1.96 2.21
CA GLY A 11 42.38 2.11 1.19
C GLY A 11 43.80 2.20 1.75
N CYS A 12 44.00 2.76 2.96
CA CYS A 12 45.34 3.00 3.51
C CYS A 12 45.49 2.70 5.01
N ASN A 13 44.44 2.19 5.65
CA ASN A 13 44.38 1.88 7.09
C ASN A 13 44.62 3.06 8.05
N ALA A 14 44.62 4.31 7.57
CA ALA A 14 44.66 5.48 8.43
C ALA A 14 43.32 5.68 9.17
N GLN A 15 43.37 6.17 10.41
CA GLN A 15 42.17 6.49 11.19
C GLN A 15 41.33 7.58 10.49
N THR A 16 40.02 7.38 10.42
CA THR A 16 39.08 8.32 9.80
C THR A 16 37.67 8.14 10.34
N SER A 17 36.86 9.20 10.28
CA SER A 17 35.41 9.16 10.55
C SER A 17 34.56 9.29 9.29
N LYS A 18 35.19 9.53 8.13
CA LYS A 18 34.50 9.76 6.85
C LYS A 18 34.07 8.43 6.24
N THR A 19 32.79 8.32 5.92
CA THR A 19 32.17 7.15 5.30
C THR A 19 31.94 7.33 3.81
N CYS A 20 31.80 6.23 3.07
CA CYS A 20 31.36 6.25 1.69
C CYS A 20 29.95 6.85 1.58
N GLN A 21 29.81 8.03 0.97
CA GLN A 21 28.53 8.73 0.81
C GLN A 21 27.49 7.92 0.02
N GLY A 22 27.92 6.98 -0.82
CA GLY A 22 27.02 6.12 -1.60
C GLY A 22 26.26 5.09 -0.76
N CYS A 23 26.82 4.64 0.37
CA CYS A 23 26.24 3.57 1.19
C CYS A 23 26.26 3.84 2.71
N ALA A 24 26.71 5.02 3.15
CA ALA A 24 26.82 5.38 4.56
C ALA A 24 25.52 5.10 5.34
N ASP A 25 24.40 5.54 4.77
CA ASP A 25 23.07 5.40 5.38
C ASP A 25 22.39 4.06 5.06
N ALA A 26 23.02 3.22 4.25
CA ALA A 26 22.44 1.98 3.77
C ALA A 26 22.81 0.74 4.62
N SER A 27 23.83 0.86 5.47
CA SER A 27 24.31 -0.24 6.33
C SER A 27 23.23 -0.80 7.26
N GLY A 28 22.31 0.04 7.76
CA GLY A 28 21.23 -0.39 8.67
C GLY A 28 20.11 -1.21 7.99
N PHE A 29 20.14 -1.39 6.68
CA PHE A 29 19.11 -2.12 5.94
C PHE A 29 19.50 -3.56 5.59
N VAL A 30 20.74 -3.94 5.88
CA VAL A 30 21.29 -5.26 5.56
C VAL A 30 21.94 -5.85 6.81
N ASP A 31 21.39 -6.97 7.28
CA ASP A 31 21.92 -7.66 8.46
C ASP A 31 23.41 -7.97 8.29
N GLY A 32 24.22 -7.58 9.28
CA GLY A 32 25.67 -7.76 9.29
C GLY A 32 26.46 -6.81 8.39
N ALA A 33 25.83 -5.83 7.72
CA ALA A 33 26.57 -4.86 6.91
C ALA A 33 27.28 -3.81 7.75
N THR A 34 28.56 -3.57 7.45
CA THR A 34 29.36 -2.52 8.08
C THR A 34 29.52 -1.31 7.16
N LYS A 35 29.63 -0.12 7.75
CA LYS A 35 29.98 1.10 7.00
C LYS A 35 31.42 0.98 6.47
N THR A 36 31.64 1.45 5.25
CA THR A 36 32.99 1.55 4.67
C THR A 36 33.51 2.97 4.84
N PHE A 37 34.75 3.10 5.31
CA PHE A 37 35.38 4.35 5.66
C PHE A 37 36.57 4.67 4.74
N TYR A 38 36.74 5.94 4.39
CA TYR A 38 37.86 6.42 3.57
C TYR A 38 38.38 7.74 4.10
N CYS A 39 39.70 7.93 4.21
CA CYS A 39 40.27 9.23 4.62
C CYS A 39 40.05 10.32 3.55
N GLY A 40 39.88 9.93 2.29
CA GLY A 40 39.60 10.81 1.16
C GLY A 40 39.25 10.08 -0.14
N VAL A 41 38.91 10.86 -1.17
CA VAL A 41 38.45 10.38 -2.49
C VAL A 41 39.49 9.51 -3.19
N GLN A 42 40.80 9.77 -2.98
CA GLN A 42 41.87 8.97 -3.57
C GLN A 42 41.83 7.51 -3.08
N CYS A 43 41.72 7.29 -1.76
CA CYS A 43 41.58 5.96 -1.18
C CYS A 43 40.28 5.27 -1.63
N GLN A 44 39.18 6.02 -1.74
CA GLN A 44 37.93 5.48 -2.26
C GLN A 44 38.06 5.01 -3.71
N LYS A 45 38.74 5.80 -4.57
CA LYS A 45 38.97 5.43 -5.98
C LYS A 45 39.87 4.19 -6.08
N ALA A 46 40.92 4.11 -5.26
CA ALA A 46 41.83 2.97 -5.22
C ALA A 46 41.09 1.67 -4.82
N ASP A 47 40.21 1.72 -3.82
CA ASP A 47 39.42 0.59 -3.35
C ASP A 47 38.13 0.34 -4.17
N TRP A 48 37.83 1.19 -5.15
CA TRP A 48 36.51 1.20 -5.80
C TRP A 48 36.16 -0.13 -6.47
N GLN A 49 37.13 -0.81 -7.09
CA GLN A 49 36.86 -2.09 -7.75
C GLN A 49 36.36 -3.16 -6.76
N ALA A 50 36.92 -3.21 -5.55
CA ALA A 50 36.47 -4.12 -4.49
C ALA A 50 35.15 -3.64 -3.86
N HIS A 51 35.03 -2.35 -3.58
CA HIS A 51 33.87 -1.79 -2.87
C HIS A 51 32.59 -1.67 -3.72
N LYS A 52 32.71 -1.45 -5.04
CA LYS A 52 31.59 -1.10 -5.94
C LYS A 52 30.41 -2.06 -5.83
N LYS A 53 30.67 -3.38 -5.77
CA LYS A 53 29.61 -4.40 -5.67
C LYS A 53 28.83 -4.26 -4.36
N THR A 54 29.54 -4.13 -3.24
CA THR A 54 28.95 -3.95 -1.91
C THR A 54 28.20 -2.63 -1.82
N CYS A 55 28.78 -1.52 -2.30
CA CYS A 55 28.14 -0.22 -2.35
C CYS A 55 26.81 -0.26 -3.11
N LYS A 56 26.80 -0.88 -4.30
CA LYS A 56 25.59 -1.03 -5.11
C LYS A 56 24.52 -1.87 -4.39
N ARG A 57 24.90 -3.00 -3.77
CA ARG A 57 23.99 -3.84 -2.98
C ARG A 57 23.34 -3.03 -1.86
N LEU A 58 24.13 -2.37 -1.02
CA LEU A 58 23.61 -1.57 0.09
C LEU A 58 22.67 -0.47 -0.39
N LYS A 59 23.09 0.31 -1.41
CA LYS A 59 22.24 1.37 -1.98
C LYS A 59 20.92 0.83 -2.52
N SER A 60 20.94 -0.31 -3.20
CA SER A 60 19.72 -0.96 -3.72
C SER A 60 18.78 -1.40 -2.60
N HIS A 61 19.29 -1.94 -1.49
CA HIS A 61 18.46 -2.27 -0.32
C HIS A 61 17.85 -1.01 0.29
N LYS A 62 18.67 0.01 0.57
CA LYS A 62 18.18 1.29 1.11
C LYS A 62 17.00 1.82 0.28
N ASN A 63 17.18 1.92 -1.03
CA ASN A 63 16.15 2.41 -1.93
C ASN A 63 14.88 1.54 -1.90
N LEU A 64 15.01 0.22 -1.80
CA LEU A 64 13.85 -0.67 -1.67
C LEU A 64 13.09 -0.44 -0.37
N TYR A 65 13.77 -0.34 0.78
CA TYR A 65 13.09 -0.08 2.05
C TYR A 65 12.47 1.33 2.09
N GLN A 66 13.13 2.33 1.50
CA GLN A 66 12.58 3.68 1.35
C GLN A 66 11.33 3.68 0.47
N ALA A 67 11.34 2.96 -0.65
CA ALA A 67 10.16 2.75 -1.48
C ALA A 67 9.03 2.06 -0.71
N GLY A 68 9.36 1.07 0.13
CA GLY A 68 8.42 0.44 1.06
C GLY A 68 7.74 1.45 2.00
N LYS A 69 8.51 2.38 2.57
CA LYS A 69 7.97 3.44 3.44
C LYS A 69 7.04 4.40 2.67
N VAL A 70 7.42 4.81 1.47
CA VAL A 70 6.54 5.64 0.61
C VAL A 70 5.26 4.89 0.26
N LEU A 71 5.36 3.61 -0.10
CA LEU A 71 4.20 2.76 -0.35
C LEU A 71 3.30 2.61 0.88
N ARG A 72 3.87 2.55 2.09
CA ARG A 72 3.08 2.49 3.33
C ARG A 72 2.28 3.77 3.54
N VAL A 73 2.87 4.95 3.32
CA VAL A 73 2.16 6.24 3.39
C VAL A 73 0.97 6.25 2.43
N LEU A 74 1.21 5.88 1.17
CA LEU A 74 0.17 5.81 0.14
C LEU A 74 -0.91 4.79 0.47
N TRP A 75 -0.53 3.63 0.99
CA TRP A 75 -1.45 2.58 1.40
C TRP A 75 -2.35 3.00 2.56
N LEU A 76 -1.79 3.62 3.62
CA LEU A 76 -2.58 4.06 4.77
C LEU A 76 -3.53 5.19 4.40
N ALA A 77 -3.10 6.12 3.55
CA ALA A 77 -3.99 7.12 2.97
C ALA A 77 -5.12 6.44 2.15
N PHE A 78 -4.77 5.54 1.23
CA PHE A 78 -5.76 4.77 0.48
C PHE A 78 -6.76 4.06 1.40
N ARG A 79 -6.29 3.36 2.44
CA ARG A 79 -7.15 2.60 3.35
C ARG A 79 -8.05 3.49 4.18
N THR A 80 -7.54 4.63 4.66
CA THR A 80 -8.33 5.60 5.44
C THR A 80 -9.55 6.08 4.65
N TYR A 81 -9.39 6.35 3.35
CA TYR A 81 -10.46 6.93 2.51
C TYR A 81 -11.22 5.94 1.63
N SER A 82 -10.73 4.70 1.52
CA SER A 82 -11.44 3.59 0.84
C SER A 82 -12.00 2.56 1.82
N MET A 83 -11.98 2.85 3.12
CA MET A 83 -12.57 1.96 4.10
C MET A 83 -14.08 2.05 3.99
N PHE A 84 -14.67 0.98 3.49
CA PHE A 84 -16.10 0.89 3.28
C PHE A 84 -16.92 0.72 4.58
N ASN A 85 -16.27 0.47 5.71
CA ASN A 85 -16.93 0.29 7.01
C ASN A 85 -16.61 1.45 7.94
N ASN A 86 -17.63 1.94 8.65
CA ASN A 86 -17.44 2.94 9.71
C ASN A 86 -16.96 2.23 10.97
N ILE A 87 -15.87 2.69 11.57
CA ILE A 87 -15.40 2.15 12.86
C ILE A 87 -16.16 2.86 13.98
N ASP A 88 -16.92 2.09 14.74
CA ASP A 88 -17.75 2.61 15.83
C ASP A 88 -17.00 2.61 17.16
N LYS A 89 -16.15 1.60 17.37
CA LYS A 89 -15.46 1.36 18.63
C LYS A 89 -14.21 0.55 18.40
N VAL A 90 -13.19 0.80 19.21
CA VAL A 90 -11.98 -0.02 19.31
C VAL A 90 -11.76 -0.35 20.78
N GLN A 91 -11.43 -1.60 21.08
CA GLN A 91 -11.12 -2.10 22.42
C GLN A 91 -9.84 -2.91 22.37
N ILE A 92 -9.02 -2.72 23.39
CA ILE A 92 -7.70 -3.34 23.49
C ILE A 92 -7.69 -4.11 24.81
N GLU A 93 -7.47 -5.43 24.73
CA GLU A 93 -7.40 -6.32 25.88
C GLU A 93 -6.08 -7.08 25.85
N GLY A 94 -5.10 -6.58 26.60
CA GLY A 94 -3.72 -7.04 26.48
C GLY A 94 -3.21 -6.83 25.06
N ASP A 95 -2.83 -7.91 24.40
CA ASP A 95 -2.33 -7.90 23.03
C ASP A 95 -3.44 -8.08 21.97
N ASN A 96 -4.72 -8.17 22.36
CA ASN A 96 -5.81 -8.37 21.41
C ASN A 96 -6.48 -7.03 21.07
N ILE A 97 -6.65 -6.77 19.78
CA ILE A 97 -7.40 -5.64 19.25
C ILE A 97 -8.75 -6.18 18.77
N THR A 98 -9.84 -5.66 19.32
CA THR A 98 -11.18 -5.90 18.80
C THR A 98 -11.79 -4.56 18.41
N PHE A 99 -12.27 -4.47 17.18
CA PHE A 99 -12.97 -3.29 16.72
C PHE A 99 -14.33 -3.63 16.16
N TRP A 100 -15.26 -2.70 16.35
CA TRP A 100 -16.62 -2.82 15.87
C TRP A 100 -16.80 -1.90 14.68
N ARG A 101 -17.50 -2.41 13.69
CA ARG A 101 -17.79 -1.64 12.49
C ARG A 101 -19.23 -1.80 12.07
N THR A 102 -19.81 -0.69 11.62
CA THR A 102 -21.09 -0.67 10.94
C THR A 102 -20.81 -0.62 9.45
N GLN A 103 -21.48 -1.49 8.71
CA GLN A 103 -21.37 -1.52 7.26
C GLN A 103 -21.79 -0.16 6.68
N GLY A 104 -21.04 0.38 5.73
CA GLY A 104 -21.33 1.68 5.11
C GLY A 104 -22.56 1.69 4.19
N PHE A 105 -23.34 0.60 4.13
CA PHE A 105 -24.60 0.53 3.40
C PHE A 105 -25.73 0.22 4.34
N TYR A 106 -26.80 1.01 4.20
CA TYR A 106 -28.07 0.69 4.82
C TYR A 106 -29.20 1.08 3.87
N ALA A 107 -30.10 0.15 3.58
CA ALA A 107 -31.26 0.35 2.71
C ALA A 107 -30.96 0.94 1.32
N GLY A 108 -29.76 0.74 0.76
CA GLY A 108 -29.34 1.25 -0.55
C GLY A 108 -28.56 2.57 -0.51
N ASP A 109 -28.51 3.24 0.65
CA ASP A 109 -27.77 4.48 0.82
C ASP A 109 -26.33 4.21 1.24
N LEU A 110 -25.41 4.92 0.58
CA LEU A 110 -23.98 4.92 0.90
C LEU A 110 -23.75 5.86 2.08
N VAL A 111 -23.56 5.31 3.28
CA VAL A 111 -23.24 6.07 4.49
C VAL A 111 -21.73 6.02 4.71
N LEU A 112 -21.00 6.78 3.89
CA LEU A 112 -19.58 7.02 4.13
C LEU A 112 -19.42 8.13 5.16
N GLY A 113 -18.85 7.78 6.31
CA GLY A 113 -18.33 8.75 7.25
C GLY A 113 -16.84 9.00 7.00
N PRO A 114 -16.29 10.14 7.45
CA PRO A 114 -14.85 10.26 7.60
C PRO A 114 -14.33 9.16 8.53
N PHE A 115 -13.10 8.70 8.31
CA PHE A 115 -12.49 7.71 9.19
C PHE A 115 -12.41 8.25 10.62
N ALA A 116 -12.74 7.40 11.60
CA ALA A 116 -12.88 7.79 13.00
C ALA A 116 -11.51 7.91 13.70
N HIS A 117 -10.67 8.85 13.26
CA HIS A 117 -9.31 9.08 13.80
C HIS A 117 -9.28 9.22 15.32
N HIS A 118 -10.31 9.84 15.90
CA HIS A 118 -10.42 10.07 17.35
C HIS A 118 -10.52 8.77 18.20
N LEU A 119 -10.79 7.61 17.58
CA LEU A 119 -10.82 6.32 18.28
C LEU A 119 -9.43 5.71 18.51
N PHE A 120 -8.38 6.33 17.96
CA PHE A 120 -7.03 5.77 17.97
C PHE A 120 -6.05 6.72 18.65
N ALA A 121 -5.59 6.35 19.85
CA ALA A 121 -4.47 7.03 20.51
C ALA A 121 -3.10 6.47 20.05
N ASP A 122 -3.06 5.21 19.59
CA ASP A 122 -1.87 4.55 19.05
C ASP A 122 -2.02 4.34 17.54
N GLU A 123 -1.12 4.95 16.77
CA GLU A 123 -1.09 4.82 15.31
C GLU A 123 -0.87 3.38 14.86
N LYS A 124 -0.15 2.53 15.62
CA LYS A 124 0.01 1.11 15.28
C LYS A 124 -1.30 0.34 15.35
N ILE A 125 -2.18 0.71 16.27
CA ILE A 125 -3.50 0.09 16.40
C ILE A 125 -4.40 0.55 15.23
N LYS A 126 -4.34 1.83 14.88
CA LYS A 126 -5.00 2.36 13.68
C LYS A 126 -4.55 1.62 12.42
N GLU A 127 -3.25 1.46 12.23
CA GLU A 127 -2.67 0.70 11.13
C GLU A 127 -3.17 -0.76 11.10
N ALA A 128 -3.19 -1.45 12.24
CA ALA A 128 -3.69 -2.82 12.34
C ALA A 128 -5.17 -2.93 11.96
N VAL A 129 -6.00 -1.96 12.36
CA VAL A 129 -7.43 -1.90 12.01
C VAL A 129 -7.63 -1.59 10.52
N LEU A 130 -6.85 -0.67 9.95
CA LEU A 130 -6.91 -0.33 8.52
C LEU A 130 -6.49 -1.50 7.61
N ASP A 131 -5.54 -2.31 8.07
CA ASP A 131 -5.02 -3.49 7.38
C ASP A 131 -5.90 -4.73 7.52
N CYS A 132 -6.75 -4.79 8.55
CA CYS A 132 -7.56 -5.97 8.85
C CYS A 132 -8.48 -6.36 7.67
N GLY A 133 -8.17 -7.50 7.04
CA GLY A 133 -8.88 -7.99 5.85
C GLY A 133 -8.63 -7.18 4.58
N ALA A 134 -7.58 -6.36 4.52
CA ALA A 134 -7.29 -5.50 3.38
C ALA A 134 -6.27 -6.09 2.40
N CYS A 135 -5.75 -7.30 2.63
CA CYS A 135 -4.68 -7.87 1.79
C CYS A 135 -5.02 -8.00 0.30
N SER A 136 -6.30 -8.16 -0.01
CA SER A 136 -6.80 -8.19 -1.39
C SER A 136 -7.06 -6.81 -1.98
N HIS A 137 -7.11 -5.75 -1.17
CA HIS A 137 -7.34 -4.38 -1.66
C HIS A 137 -6.08 -3.75 -2.23
N VAL A 138 -4.92 -4.36 -1.98
CA VAL A 138 -3.63 -3.90 -2.51
C VAL A 138 -3.61 -3.82 -4.04
N TYR A 139 -4.48 -4.57 -4.72
CA TYR A 139 -4.59 -4.51 -6.18
C TYR A 139 -5.30 -3.27 -6.71
N SER A 140 -6.09 -2.59 -5.88
CA SER A 140 -6.68 -1.30 -6.26
C SER A 140 -5.61 -0.23 -6.49
N ILE A 141 -4.44 -0.40 -5.88
CA ILE A 141 -3.28 0.49 -6.06
C ILE A 141 -2.11 -0.19 -6.80
N ASP A 142 -2.36 -1.27 -7.55
CA ASP A 142 -1.32 -2.05 -8.26
C ASP A 142 -0.47 -1.18 -9.20
N TYR A 143 -1.07 -0.20 -9.88
CA TYR A 143 -0.33 0.74 -10.73
C TYR A 143 0.69 1.55 -9.93
N ILE A 144 0.27 2.16 -8.81
CA ILE A 144 1.14 2.93 -7.91
C ILE A 144 2.27 2.04 -7.39
N VAL A 145 1.95 0.83 -6.94
CA VAL A 145 2.93 -0.16 -6.50
C VAL A 145 3.97 -0.44 -7.59
N ARG A 146 3.52 -0.75 -8.82
CA ARG A 146 4.43 -1.03 -9.94
C ARG A 146 5.28 0.16 -10.32
N SER A 147 4.68 1.34 -10.40
CA SER A 147 5.36 2.59 -10.76
C SER A 147 6.49 2.88 -9.78
N LEU A 148 6.19 2.89 -8.47
CA LEU A 148 7.19 3.08 -7.41
C LEU A 148 8.31 2.03 -7.43
N LEU A 149 7.96 0.76 -7.61
CA LEU A 149 8.96 -0.31 -7.62
C LEU A 149 9.82 -0.31 -8.89
N SER A 150 9.31 0.23 -10.00
CA SER A 150 10.07 0.39 -11.24
C SER A 150 11.27 1.34 -11.06
N GLU A 151 11.10 2.40 -10.26
CA GLU A 151 12.14 3.38 -9.93
C GLU A 151 13.31 2.79 -9.13
N VAL A 152 13.07 1.70 -8.39
CA VAL A 152 14.08 1.02 -7.57
C VAL A 152 14.92 0.02 -8.39
N ASN A 153 14.71 -0.07 -9.71
CA ASN A 153 15.31 -1.11 -10.55
C ASN A 153 15.02 -2.51 -10.02
N LEU A 154 13.77 -2.76 -9.63
CA LEU A 154 13.30 -4.10 -9.26
C LEU A 154 12.85 -4.87 -10.51
N ASP A 155 13.08 -6.17 -10.50
CA ASP A 155 12.24 -7.10 -11.24
C ASP A 155 11.12 -7.49 -10.29
N LEU A 156 9.92 -7.00 -10.51
CA LEU A 156 8.76 -7.69 -9.96
C LEU A 156 8.79 -9.09 -10.56
N VAL A 157 8.95 -10.11 -9.71
CA VAL A 157 8.71 -11.48 -10.16
C VAL A 157 7.26 -11.42 -10.60
N ASN A 158 6.97 -11.75 -11.87
CA ASN A 158 5.63 -11.58 -12.48
C ASN A 158 4.59 -12.56 -11.89
N LYS A 159 4.71 -12.86 -10.60
CA LYS A 159 4.01 -13.84 -9.78
C LYS A 159 3.64 -13.20 -8.44
N ARG A 160 2.35 -13.13 -8.16
CA ARG A 160 1.70 -13.01 -6.86
C ARG A 160 1.79 -14.32 -6.10
N TYR A 161 1.92 -14.22 -4.78
CA TYR A 161 1.90 -15.37 -3.88
C TYR A 161 0.67 -15.25 -2.97
N GLY A 162 -0.23 -16.23 -3.06
CA GLY A 162 -1.28 -16.48 -2.08
C GLY A 162 -0.70 -17.39 -1.01
N ILE A 163 -0.55 -16.85 0.19
CA ILE A 163 0.19 -17.47 1.27
C ILE A 163 -0.78 -17.79 2.39
N VAL A 164 -0.64 -18.96 3.00
CA VAL A 164 -1.29 -19.27 4.28
C VAL A 164 -0.43 -18.65 5.37
N TYR A 165 -0.96 -17.64 6.02
CA TYR A 165 -0.26 -16.99 7.13
C TYR A 165 -0.27 -17.88 8.36
N PHE A 166 0.85 -17.88 9.08
CA PHE A 166 0.89 -18.39 10.45
C PHE A 166 0.36 -17.32 11.39
N TYR A 167 -0.55 -17.68 12.29
CA TYR A 167 -0.62 -16.99 13.58
C TYR A 167 0.62 -17.41 14.39
N ARG A 168 1.74 -16.70 14.15
CA ARG A 168 3.01 -16.75 14.92
C ARG A 168 3.79 -18.07 14.86
N LYS A 169 4.89 -18.08 14.10
CA LYS A 169 6.07 -18.87 14.45
C LYS A 169 7.23 -17.91 14.74
N ASN A 170 7.58 -17.76 16.02
CA ASN A 170 8.81 -17.12 16.50
C ASN A 170 8.98 -15.58 16.42
N ALA A 171 7.93 -14.79 16.18
CA ALA A 171 8.07 -13.33 16.13
C ALA A 171 7.32 -12.60 17.26
N SER A 172 8.00 -11.63 17.88
CA SER A 172 7.47 -10.69 18.87
C SER A 172 6.59 -9.64 18.18
N SER A 173 5.40 -10.04 17.75
CA SER A 173 4.37 -9.10 17.33
C SER A 173 3.79 -8.40 18.57
N PRO A 174 3.60 -7.07 18.56
CA PRO A 174 3.03 -6.33 19.69
C PRO A 174 1.56 -6.68 19.96
N TYR A 175 0.87 -7.32 19.00
CA TYR A 175 -0.51 -7.74 19.15
C TYR A 175 -0.66 -9.22 18.76
N LYS A 176 -1.57 -9.94 19.44
CA LYS A 176 -1.87 -11.34 19.21
C LYS A 176 -2.92 -11.50 18.13
N GLU A 177 -3.90 -10.61 18.10
CA GLU A 177 -5.02 -10.71 17.17
C GLU A 177 -5.61 -9.33 16.89
N CYS A 178 -6.12 -9.14 15.68
CA CYS A 178 -6.91 -7.97 15.28
C CYS A 178 -8.22 -8.45 14.66
N THR A 179 -9.28 -8.49 15.47
CA THR A 179 -10.60 -8.99 15.07
C THR A 179 -11.58 -7.86 14.81
N SER A 180 -12.47 -8.09 13.84
CA SER A 180 -13.56 -7.17 13.52
C SER A 180 -14.89 -7.79 13.88
N THR A 181 -15.73 -7.06 14.60
CA THR A 181 -17.13 -7.40 14.81
C THR A 181 -18.03 -6.54 13.92
N ASN A 182 -18.97 -7.18 13.23
CA ASN A 182 -19.93 -6.47 12.39
C ASN A 182 -21.21 -6.16 13.19
N TRP A 183 -21.60 -4.89 13.18
CA TRP A 183 -22.96 -4.50 13.55
C TRP A 183 -23.83 -4.48 12.30
N PHE A 184 -24.92 -5.24 12.35
CA PHE A 184 -25.99 -5.15 11.37
C PHE A 184 -27.14 -4.37 11.99
N LYS A 185 -27.70 -3.44 11.21
CA LYS A 185 -28.98 -2.81 11.55
C LYS A 185 -30.09 -3.57 10.83
N THR A 186 -31.10 -4.01 11.56
CA THR A 186 -32.36 -4.49 10.97
C THR A 186 -33.10 -3.30 10.34
N PRO A 187 -34.06 -3.54 9.42
CA PRO A 187 -34.96 -2.50 8.92
C PRO A 187 -35.67 -1.68 10.01
N THR A 188 -35.90 -2.27 11.18
CA THR A 188 -36.50 -1.62 12.36
C THR A 188 -35.51 -0.77 13.17
N GLY A 189 -34.23 -0.75 12.78
CA GLY A 189 -33.17 0.02 13.43
C GLY A 189 -32.46 -0.71 14.58
N GLU A 190 -32.85 -1.95 14.89
CA GLU A 190 -32.22 -2.76 15.93
C GLU A 190 -30.83 -3.19 15.48
N ARG A 191 -29.85 -3.09 16.38
CA ARG A 191 -28.48 -3.55 16.13
C ARG A 191 -28.31 -4.95 16.68
N PHE A 192 -27.85 -5.87 15.85
CA PHE A 192 -27.41 -7.18 16.32
C PHE A 192 -25.95 -7.43 15.92
N GLN A 193 -25.27 -8.14 16.82
CA GLN A 193 -23.87 -8.48 16.67
C GLN A 193 -23.77 -9.83 15.98
N ILE A 194 -23.03 -9.88 14.87
CA ILE A 194 -22.52 -11.15 14.36
C ILE A 194 -21.02 -11.12 14.60
N GLN A 195 -20.54 -12.03 15.46
CA GLN A 195 -19.11 -12.30 15.51
C GLN A 195 -18.74 -12.86 14.14
N ALA A 196 -17.92 -12.13 13.40
CA ALA A 196 -17.36 -12.68 12.17
C ALA A 196 -16.55 -13.91 12.61
N ASP A 197 -16.87 -15.10 12.09
CA ASP A 197 -16.13 -16.32 12.40
C ASP A 197 -14.64 -16.01 12.35
N ASP A 198 -13.95 -16.30 13.46
CA ASP A 198 -12.51 -16.13 13.60
C ASP A 198 -11.88 -16.83 12.41
N ARG A 199 -11.33 -16.03 11.49
CA ARG A 199 -11.06 -16.53 10.15
C ARG A 199 -10.03 -17.66 10.23
N ASP A 200 -10.46 -18.85 9.78
CA ASP A 200 -9.64 -20.01 9.39
C ASP A 200 -8.36 -19.53 8.66
N PRO A 201 -7.16 -20.10 8.89
CA PRO A 201 -5.86 -19.46 8.64
C PRO A 201 -5.84 -18.78 7.27
N THR A 202 -5.92 -17.45 7.37
CA THR A 202 -6.43 -16.62 6.29
C THR A 202 -5.43 -16.55 5.18
N ILE A 203 -5.89 -16.92 3.98
CA ILE A 203 -5.15 -16.65 2.75
C ILE A 203 -4.78 -15.16 2.74
N HIS A 204 -3.50 -14.88 2.85
CA HIS A 204 -2.93 -13.56 2.79
C HIS A 204 -2.16 -13.39 1.49
N GLN A 205 -1.96 -12.16 1.06
CA GLN A 205 -1.48 -11.86 -0.27
C GLN A 205 -0.39 -10.82 -0.21
N VAL A 206 0.75 -11.15 -0.81
CA VAL A 206 1.93 -10.28 -0.85
C VAL A 206 2.55 -10.26 -2.24
N PHE A 207 3.35 -9.24 -2.49
CA PHE A 207 4.21 -9.20 -3.66
C PHE A 207 5.57 -9.82 -3.32
N ARG A 208 6.09 -10.62 -4.24
CA ARG A 208 7.48 -11.04 -4.21
C ARG A 208 8.27 -10.24 -5.23
N ALA A 209 9.25 -9.48 -4.76
CA ALA A 209 10.10 -8.65 -5.60
C ALA A 209 11.53 -9.22 -5.63
N ARG A 210 12.24 -9.01 -6.74
CA ARG A 210 13.66 -9.37 -6.88
C ARG A 210 14.48 -8.14 -7.24
N LEU A 211 15.54 -7.85 -6.48
CA LEU A 211 16.48 -6.79 -6.83
C LEU A 211 17.27 -7.16 -8.09
N LYS A 212 17.21 -6.34 -9.16
CA LYS A 212 17.96 -6.63 -10.40
C LYS A 212 19.47 -6.74 -10.15
N ALA A 213 19.99 -5.89 -9.26
CA ALA A 213 21.41 -5.74 -8.98
C ALA A 213 22.02 -6.94 -8.23
N THR A 214 21.28 -7.54 -7.31
CA THR A 214 21.80 -8.57 -6.40
C THR A 214 21.10 -9.92 -6.55
N LYS A 215 19.96 -9.95 -7.23
CA LYS A 215 19.07 -11.11 -7.37
C LYS A 215 18.45 -11.59 -6.05
N GLU A 216 18.59 -10.82 -4.97
CA GLU A 216 17.94 -11.07 -3.68
C GLU A 216 16.42 -10.87 -3.78
N TYR A 217 15.66 -11.68 -3.05
CA TYR A 217 14.20 -11.66 -3.03
C TYR A 217 13.67 -11.03 -1.74
N PHE A 218 12.55 -10.32 -1.88
CA PHE A 218 11.86 -9.64 -0.79
C PHE A 218 10.36 -9.90 -0.87
N ALA A 219 9.71 -9.95 0.29
CA ALA A 219 8.28 -9.75 0.37
C ALA A 219 8.00 -8.25 0.49
N ILE A 220 6.98 -7.77 -0.22
CA ILE A 220 6.37 -6.47 -0.03
C ILE A 220 4.94 -6.74 0.44
N ASP A 221 4.69 -6.42 1.70
CA ASP A 221 3.43 -6.67 2.37
C ASP A 221 2.88 -5.37 2.92
N LEU A 222 1.86 -4.85 2.24
CA LEU A 222 1.23 -3.59 2.63
C LEU A 222 0.17 -3.78 3.69
N SER A 223 -0.20 -5.00 4.06
CA SER A 223 -1.32 -5.27 4.97
C SER A 223 -0.92 -6.14 6.16
N ASN A 224 0.36 -6.11 6.53
CA ASN A 224 0.90 -6.97 7.57
C ASN A 224 0.58 -6.50 8.99
N ALA A 225 0.13 -5.25 9.19
CA ALA A 225 -0.20 -4.76 10.52
C ALA A 225 -1.43 -5.45 11.12
N GLN A 226 -2.28 -6.09 10.29
CA GLN A 226 -3.35 -6.95 10.79
C GLN A 226 -2.84 -8.16 11.60
N PHE A 227 -1.55 -8.51 11.44
CA PHE A 227 -0.85 -9.54 12.21
C PHE A 227 0.17 -8.94 13.19
N GLY A 228 0.17 -7.61 13.34
CA GLY A 228 1.09 -6.81 14.16
C GLY A 228 2.52 -6.71 13.63
N PHE A 229 2.75 -6.97 12.35
CA PHE A 229 4.02 -6.61 11.71
C PHE A 229 3.88 -5.23 11.03
N PHE A 230 4.90 -4.38 11.12
CA PHE A 230 4.82 -2.99 10.62
C PHE A 230 5.87 -2.68 9.55
N ASP A 231 6.72 -3.64 9.21
CA ASP A 231 7.68 -3.53 8.13
C ASP A 231 7.04 -3.87 6.79
N THR A 232 6.96 -2.92 5.87
CA THR A 232 6.39 -3.14 4.53
C THR A 232 7.26 -4.04 3.65
N VAL A 233 8.57 -4.06 3.90
CA VAL A 233 9.54 -4.81 3.12
C VAL A 233 10.40 -5.65 4.04
N ILE A 234 10.61 -6.90 3.68
CA ILE A 234 11.40 -7.86 4.44
C ILE A 234 12.05 -8.88 3.50
N PRO A 235 13.27 -9.38 3.78
CA PRO A 235 13.88 -10.44 2.98
C PRO A 235 12.97 -11.66 2.89
N TRP A 236 12.84 -12.22 1.70
CA TRP A 236 11.86 -13.28 1.42
C TRP A 236 12.03 -14.51 2.31
N GLU A 237 13.27 -14.97 2.52
CA GLU A 237 13.55 -16.13 3.36
C GLU A 237 13.17 -15.87 4.83
N LYS A 238 13.45 -14.66 5.33
CA LYS A 238 13.08 -14.24 6.68
C LYS A 238 11.56 -14.18 6.85
N TYR A 239 10.88 -13.60 5.87
CA TYR A 239 9.42 -13.54 5.83
C TYR A 239 8.80 -14.95 5.83
N LEU A 240 9.31 -15.87 5.01
CA LEU A 240 8.85 -17.26 5.00
C LEU A 240 9.04 -17.92 6.38
N SER A 241 10.23 -17.79 6.97
CA SER A 241 10.55 -18.45 8.24
C SER A 241 9.78 -17.90 9.44
N GLU A 242 9.46 -16.61 9.44
CA GLU A 242 8.85 -15.92 10.59
C GLU A 242 7.32 -15.78 10.49
N ARG A 243 6.75 -15.81 9.27
CA ARG A 243 5.36 -15.39 9.04
C ARG A 243 4.49 -16.39 8.27
N VAL A 244 5.10 -17.34 7.59
CA VAL A 244 4.39 -18.18 6.61
C VAL A 244 4.34 -19.63 7.07
N ASP A 245 3.13 -20.20 7.09
CA ASP A 245 2.92 -21.63 7.32
C ASP A 245 3.10 -22.43 6.04
N GLY A 246 2.45 -21.97 4.97
CA GLY A 246 2.53 -22.61 3.67
C GLY A 246 2.23 -21.65 2.54
N VAL A 247 2.66 -21.99 1.33
CA VAL A 247 2.29 -21.26 0.13
C VAL A 247 1.12 -21.98 -0.53
N ARG A 248 -0.07 -21.37 -0.50
CA ARG A 248 -1.29 -21.97 -1.06
C ARG A 248 -1.39 -21.84 -2.57
N ALA A 249 -0.96 -20.69 -3.09
CA ALA A 249 -1.12 -20.35 -4.50
C ALA A 249 0.02 -19.45 -4.99
N ILE A 250 0.35 -19.57 -6.27
CA ILE A 250 1.25 -18.66 -6.97
C ILE A 250 0.55 -18.23 -8.25
N ASN A 251 0.04 -17.01 -8.28
CA ASN A 251 -0.75 -16.47 -9.38
C ASN A 251 0.09 -15.47 -10.18
N PRO A 252 -0.04 -15.32 -11.50
CA PRO A 252 0.65 -14.24 -12.20
C PRO A 252 0.19 -12.85 -11.73
N LEU A 253 1.06 -11.84 -11.83
CA LEU A 253 0.66 -10.47 -11.48
C LEU A 253 -0.43 -9.98 -12.42
N GLY A 254 -1.51 -9.46 -11.84
CA GLY A 254 -2.64 -8.94 -12.60
C GLY A 254 -3.69 -9.96 -13.04
N THR A 255 -3.58 -11.22 -12.59
CA THR A 255 -4.67 -12.20 -12.72
C THR A 255 -5.64 -12.15 -11.54
N TYR A 256 -5.55 -11.10 -10.71
CA TYR A 256 -6.56 -10.87 -9.68
C TYR A 256 -7.83 -10.34 -10.34
N ASP A 257 -8.88 -11.12 -10.21
CA ASP A 257 -10.22 -10.71 -10.54
C ASP A 257 -10.95 -10.42 -9.23
N PRO A 258 -11.04 -9.14 -8.80
CA PRO A 258 -11.71 -8.78 -7.55
C PRO A 258 -13.15 -9.30 -7.51
N VAL A 259 -13.80 -9.42 -8.68
CA VAL A 259 -15.19 -9.82 -8.79
C VAL A 259 -15.38 -11.30 -8.49
N LYS A 260 -14.42 -12.16 -8.88
CA LYS A 260 -14.45 -13.60 -8.53
C LYS A 260 -14.32 -13.87 -7.03
N TRP A 261 -13.63 -12.99 -6.29
CA TRP A 261 -13.29 -13.23 -4.89
C TRP A 261 -14.27 -12.61 -3.91
N VAL A 262 -14.78 -11.41 -4.22
CA VAL A 262 -15.62 -10.66 -3.29
C VAL A 262 -17.12 -10.91 -3.55
N GLY A 263 -17.45 -11.69 -4.58
CA GLY A 263 -18.82 -12.06 -4.94
C GLY A 263 -19.57 -10.92 -5.63
N TRP A 264 -20.80 -11.20 -6.07
CA TRP A 264 -21.61 -10.27 -6.87
C TRP A 264 -22.61 -9.46 -6.04
N GLY A 265 -22.37 -9.29 -4.74
CA GLY A 265 -23.20 -8.44 -3.90
C GLY A 265 -23.13 -6.97 -4.33
N LEU A 266 -24.24 -6.24 -4.23
CA LEU A 266 -24.29 -4.80 -4.50
C LEU A 266 -23.25 -4.02 -3.67
N GLU A 267 -23.05 -4.47 -2.44
CA GLU A 267 -22.12 -3.87 -1.47
C GLU A 267 -20.66 -4.01 -1.93
N THR A 268 -20.30 -5.21 -2.39
CA THR A 268 -18.99 -5.52 -2.99
C THR A 268 -18.68 -4.60 -4.18
N ILE A 269 -19.69 -4.39 -5.03
CA ILE A 269 -19.56 -3.59 -6.24
C ILE A 269 -19.26 -2.13 -5.91
N ARG A 270 -19.98 -1.54 -4.95
CA ARG A 270 -19.75 -0.15 -4.56
C ARG A 270 -18.45 0.02 -3.78
N ASP A 271 -18.09 -0.95 -2.94
CA ASP A 271 -16.79 -0.99 -2.28
C ASP A 271 -15.63 -1.01 -3.30
N LEU A 272 -15.78 -1.74 -4.41
CA LEU A 272 -14.85 -1.70 -5.53
C LEU A 272 -14.80 -0.30 -6.19
N ASP A 273 -15.94 0.35 -6.39
CA ASP A 273 -16.00 1.68 -7.02
C ASP A 273 -15.36 2.77 -6.14
N LEU A 274 -15.63 2.74 -4.84
CA LEU A 274 -14.99 3.62 -3.87
C LEU A 274 -13.46 3.46 -3.92
N LYS A 275 -12.98 2.21 -3.90
CA LYS A 275 -11.54 1.91 -4.00
C LYS A 275 -10.95 2.39 -5.32
N THR A 276 -11.65 2.19 -6.43
CA THR A 276 -11.17 2.65 -7.73
C THR A 276 -11.04 4.17 -7.77
N PHE A 277 -12.08 4.91 -7.38
CA PHE A 277 -12.01 6.37 -7.36
C PHE A 277 -10.88 6.85 -6.45
N THR A 278 -10.80 6.29 -5.25
CA THR A 278 -9.76 6.64 -4.27
C THR A 278 -8.36 6.38 -4.83
N ALA A 279 -8.14 5.26 -5.52
CA ALA A 279 -6.85 4.94 -6.12
C ALA A 279 -6.47 5.90 -7.26
N LEU A 280 -7.41 6.23 -8.15
CA LEU A 280 -7.19 7.22 -9.22
C LEU A 280 -6.86 8.60 -8.65
N ARG A 281 -7.60 9.01 -7.61
CA ARG A 281 -7.37 10.28 -6.93
C ARG A 281 -6.04 10.30 -6.18
N LEU A 282 -5.66 9.21 -5.53
CA LEU A 282 -4.37 9.07 -4.86
C LEU A 282 -3.21 9.21 -5.86
N GLU A 283 -3.33 8.61 -7.04
CA GLU A 283 -2.34 8.74 -8.12
C GLU A 283 -2.18 10.21 -8.57
N GLN A 284 -3.30 10.89 -8.81
CA GLN A 284 -3.31 12.31 -9.18
C GLN A 284 -2.70 13.21 -8.10
N LEU A 285 -3.00 12.95 -6.82
CA LEU A 285 -2.47 13.71 -5.69
C LEU A 285 -0.96 13.48 -5.50
N LEU A 286 -0.48 12.26 -5.72
CA LEU A 286 0.95 11.97 -5.71
C LEU A 286 1.68 12.78 -6.80
N GLU A 287 1.14 12.80 -8.02
CA GLU A 287 1.73 13.57 -9.13
C GLU A 287 1.71 15.08 -8.89
N SER A 288 0.60 15.61 -8.35
CA SER A 288 0.52 17.04 -8.02
C SER A 288 1.55 17.40 -6.96
N TRP A 289 1.66 16.61 -5.89
CA TRP A 289 2.63 16.82 -4.83
C TRP A 289 4.07 16.78 -5.34
N GLN A 290 4.39 15.81 -6.21
CA GLN A 290 5.69 15.71 -6.86
C GLN A 290 6.01 16.97 -7.67
N SER A 291 5.04 17.47 -8.45
CA SER A 291 5.21 18.68 -9.25
C SER A 291 5.38 19.92 -8.38
N GLU A 292 4.59 20.07 -7.32
CA GLU A 292 4.64 21.21 -6.39
C GLU A 292 5.97 21.27 -5.64
N ASN A 293 6.62 20.12 -5.42
CA ASN A 293 7.87 20.00 -4.68
C ASN A 293 9.13 19.90 -5.56
N ASP A 294 9.00 19.97 -6.89
CA ASP A 294 10.08 19.63 -7.84
C ASP A 294 10.79 18.32 -7.45
N LEU A 295 10.00 17.29 -7.12
CA LEU A 295 10.50 16.07 -6.52
C LEU A 295 9.91 14.83 -7.19
N THR A 296 10.75 14.05 -7.86
CA THR A 296 10.35 12.73 -8.36
C THR A 296 10.36 11.70 -7.24
N THR A 297 9.56 10.64 -7.39
CA THR A 297 9.61 9.45 -6.52
C THR A 297 11.03 8.89 -6.39
N ALA A 298 11.78 8.79 -7.49
CA ALA A 298 13.16 8.29 -7.45
C ALA A 298 14.08 9.18 -6.59
N ARG A 299 13.93 10.51 -6.68
CA ARG A 299 14.67 11.46 -5.83
C ARG A 299 14.27 11.31 -4.37
N LEU A 300 12.98 11.19 -4.06
CA LEU A 300 12.48 10.95 -2.71
C LEU A 300 13.08 9.66 -2.12
N ILE A 301 12.99 8.54 -2.83
CA ILE A 301 13.54 7.23 -2.41
C ILE A 301 15.06 7.27 -2.20
N ALA A 302 15.77 8.09 -2.97
CA ALA A 302 17.21 8.21 -2.86
C ALA A 302 17.67 9.01 -1.62
N MET A 303 16.77 9.74 -0.95
CA MET A 303 17.05 10.47 0.28
C MET A 303 17.38 9.51 1.44
N SER A 304 17.70 10.08 2.60
CA SER A 304 18.00 9.35 3.84
C SER A 304 17.74 10.25 5.03
N GLY A 305 17.65 9.64 6.22
CA GLY A 305 17.53 10.36 7.49
C GLY A 305 16.29 11.27 7.57
N THR A 306 16.47 12.41 8.24
CA THR A 306 15.43 13.41 8.49
C THR A 306 14.81 13.98 7.20
N PRO A 307 15.58 14.39 6.17
CA PRO A 307 14.98 14.92 4.93
C PRO A 307 13.98 13.97 4.26
N PHE A 308 14.26 12.66 4.28
CA PHE A 308 13.32 11.68 3.77
C PHE A 308 12.05 11.58 4.63
N ALA A 309 12.21 11.55 5.95
CA ALA A 309 11.08 11.46 6.88
C ALA A 309 10.16 12.69 6.78
N ASP A 310 10.74 13.89 6.72
CA ASP A 310 10.01 15.15 6.57
C ASP A 310 9.19 15.15 5.27
N LYS A 311 9.80 14.73 4.15
CA LYS A 311 9.08 14.64 2.87
C LYS A 311 7.99 13.57 2.85
N CYS A 312 8.16 12.47 3.58
CA CYS A 312 7.08 11.50 3.74
C CYS A 312 5.90 12.08 4.55
N ALA A 313 6.18 12.83 5.62
CA ALA A 313 5.15 13.48 6.42
C ALA A 313 4.42 14.60 5.64
N GLU A 314 5.15 15.37 4.83
CA GLU A 314 4.55 16.34 3.91
C GLU A 314 3.64 15.67 2.88
N LEU A 315 4.10 14.55 2.27
CA LEU A 315 3.29 13.77 1.35
C LEU A 315 2.02 13.24 2.04
N GLU A 316 2.15 12.64 3.22
CA GLU A 316 1.02 12.12 3.99
C GLU A 316 -0.05 13.21 4.23
N LYS A 317 0.37 14.39 4.69
CA LYS A 317 -0.52 15.53 4.89
C LYS A 317 -1.18 16.00 3.59
N HIS A 318 -0.45 16.02 2.48
CA HIS A 318 -0.99 16.38 1.17
C HIS A 318 -2.08 15.42 0.71
N LEU A 319 -1.82 14.11 0.85
CA LEU A 319 -2.77 13.06 0.50
C LEU A 319 -4.02 13.15 1.37
N ASP A 320 -3.85 13.32 2.68
CA ASP A 320 -4.95 13.43 3.64
C ASP A 320 -5.89 14.60 3.30
N ASN A 321 -5.32 15.79 3.10
CA ASN A 321 -6.08 16.98 2.70
C ASN A 321 -6.80 16.76 1.36
N GLY A 322 -6.09 16.25 0.36
CA GLY A 322 -6.63 16.06 -0.99
C GLY A 322 -7.73 15.02 -1.05
N LEU A 323 -7.60 13.93 -0.30
CA LEU A 323 -8.61 12.87 -0.21
C LEU A 323 -9.82 13.34 0.62
N THR A 324 -9.59 14.00 1.76
CA THR A 324 -10.66 14.66 2.54
C THR A 324 -11.45 15.64 1.68
N GLN A 325 -10.84 16.43 0.81
CA GLN A 325 -11.58 17.37 -0.04
C GLN A 325 -12.40 16.68 -1.14
N SER A 326 -12.02 15.45 -1.52
CA SER A 326 -12.64 14.70 -2.63
C SER A 326 -13.59 13.59 -2.21
N TRP A 327 -13.82 13.38 -0.90
CA TRP A 327 -14.62 12.24 -0.44
C TRP A 327 -16.06 12.23 -0.98
N LYS A 328 -16.71 13.40 -1.08
CA LYS A 328 -18.04 13.55 -1.70
C LYS A 328 -18.04 13.22 -3.19
N GLN A 329 -16.91 13.43 -3.87
CA GLN A 329 -16.75 13.01 -5.26
C GLN A 329 -16.69 11.49 -5.36
N ALA A 330 -16.05 10.82 -4.39
CA ALA A 330 -16.02 9.36 -4.34
C ALA A 330 -17.43 8.77 -4.12
N GLU A 331 -18.22 9.36 -3.24
CA GLU A 331 -19.64 9.00 -3.02
C GLU A 331 -20.45 9.15 -4.32
N ARG A 332 -20.36 10.32 -4.97
CA ARG A 332 -21.03 10.57 -6.25
C ARG A 332 -20.59 9.60 -7.34
N PHE A 333 -19.31 9.28 -7.42
CA PHE A 333 -18.80 8.31 -8.38
C PHE A 333 -19.43 6.93 -8.18
N CYS A 334 -19.57 6.47 -6.93
CA CYS A 334 -20.22 5.20 -6.62
C CYS A 334 -21.68 5.19 -7.09
N GLU A 335 -22.43 6.28 -6.89
CA GLU A 335 -23.80 6.41 -7.37
C GLU A 335 -23.89 6.33 -8.90
N LEU A 336 -23.03 7.08 -9.60
CA LEU A 336 -23.00 7.13 -11.05
C LEU A 336 -22.61 5.77 -11.67
N ALA A 337 -21.56 5.15 -11.13
CA ALA A 337 -21.09 3.84 -11.57
C ALA A 337 -22.17 2.76 -11.35
N MET A 338 -22.94 2.87 -10.28
CA MET A 338 -24.09 2.01 -10.00
C MET A 338 -25.24 2.22 -10.97
N GLY A 339 -25.64 3.47 -11.21
CA GLY A 339 -26.66 3.81 -12.20
C GLY A 339 -26.29 3.28 -13.58
N ALA A 340 -25.02 3.46 -13.97
CA ALA A 340 -24.49 2.94 -15.22
C ALA A 340 -24.63 1.41 -15.34
N ARG A 341 -24.48 0.66 -14.23
CA ARG A 341 -24.57 -0.82 -14.18
C ARG A 341 -25.96 -1.40 -14.28
N TYR A 342 -26.93 -0.77 -13.61
CA TYR A 342 -28.22 -1.41 -13.36
C TYR A 342 -29.39 -0.79 -14.12
N VAL A 343 -29.22 0.36 -14.77
CA VAL A 343 -30.29 0.99 -15.56
C VAL A 343 -30.31 0.41 -16.99
N PRO A 344 -31.44 -0.15 -17.47
CA PRO A 344 -31.57 -0.76 -18.80
C PRO A 344 -31.15 0.13 -19.98
N ASP A 345 -31.32 1.45 -19.83
CA ASP A 345 -30.92 2.50 -20.78
C ASP A 345 -29.64 3.24 -20.35
N GLY A 346 -28.74 2.58 -19.61
CA GLY A 346 -27.58 3.15 -18.90
C GLY A 346 -26.52 3.91 -19.73
N ASN A 347 -26.76 4.20 -21.01
CA ASN A 347 -25.91 5.08 -21.82
C ASN A 347 -25.77 6.47 -21.20
N ASP A 348 -26.84 7.04 -20.64
CA ASP A 348 -26.81 8.38 -20.05
C ASP A 348 -26.01 8.42 -18.74
N SER A 349 -26.22 7.45 -17.85
CA SER A 349 -25.43 7.33 -16.61
C SER A 349 -23.95 7.02 -16.89
N TRP A 350 -23.66 6.30 -17.97
CA TRP A 350 -22.29 6.11 -18.43
C TRP A 350 -21.66 7.42 -18.89
N LEU A 351 -22.32 8.16 -19.77
CA LEU A 351 -21.85 9.46 -20.23
C LEU A 351 -21.64 10.42 -19.04
N GLU A 352 -22.57 10.44 -18.09
CA GLU A 352 -22.45 11.23 -16.86
C GLU A 352 -21.24 10.81 -16.03
N THR A 353 -20.97 9.50 -15.89
CA THR A 353 -19.76 8.98 -15.21
C THR A 353 -18.48 9.47 -15.90
N PHE A 354 -18.43 9.43 -17.23
CA PHE A 354 -17.29 9.91 -18.02
C PHE A 354 -17.08 11.42 -17.86
N GLN A 355 -18.14 12.20 -17.99
CA GLN A 355 -18.10 13.66 -17.78
C GLN A 355 -17.68 14.01 -16.36
N PHE A 356 -18.15 13.25 -15.37
CA PHE A 356 -17.76 13.40 -13.99
C PHE A 356 -16.26 13.16 -13.79
N LEU A 357 -15.73 12.04 -14.31
CA LEU A 357 -14.30 11.75 -14.25
C LEU A 357 -13.47 12.81 -14.99
N GLN A 358 -13.96 13.33 -16.11
CA GLN A 358 -13.30 14.40 -16.84
C GLN A 358 -13.21 15.68 -16.01
N LYS A 359 -14.33 16.10 -15.40
CA LYS A 359 -14.38 17.27 -14.52
C LYS A 359 -13.50 17.12 -13.28
N ALA A 360 -13.35 15.90 -12.77
CA ALA A 360 -12.43 15.58 -11.68
C ALA A 360 -10.95 15.50 -12.12
N GLY A 361 -10.66 15.57 -13.43
CA GLY A 361 -9.31 15.40 -13.97
C GLY A 361 -8.79 13.96 -13.85
N LEU A 362 -9.69 12.98 -13.76
CA LEU A 362 -9.37 11.56 -13.56
C LEU A 362 -9.61 10.69 -14.81
N LEU A 363 -10.21 11.25 -15.87
CA LEU A 363 -10.61 10.47 -17.04
C LEU A 363 -9.42 9.80 -17.75
N ASP A 364 -8.32 10.53 -17.96
CA ASP A 364 -7.13 9.97 -18.64
C ASP A 364 -6.54 8.82 -17.83
N LYS A 365 -6.49 8.97 -16.49
CA LYS A 365 -6.04 7.93 -15.58
C LYS A 365 -6.94 6.71 -15.63
N ALA A 366 -8.25 6.91 -15.54
CA ALA A 366 -9.24 5.84 -15.62
C ALA A 366 -9.16 5.07 -16.94
N SER A 367 -8.86 5.77 -18.04
CA SER A 367 -8.78 5.22 -19.40
C SER A 367 -7.43 4.58 -19.74
N SER A 368 -6.40 4.81 -18.92
CA SER A 368 -5.06 4.29 -19.16
C SER A 368 -5.05 2.75 -19.18
N PRO A 369 -4.25 2.08 -20.04
CA PRO A 369 -4.18 0.62 -20.11
C PRO A 369 -3.92 -0.07 -18.76
N ASN A 370 -3.21 0.61 -17.85
CA ASN A 370 -2.88 0.09 -16.53
C ASN A 370 -4.07 0.11 -15.56
N ASN A 371 -4.98 1.08 -15.69
CA ASN A 371 -6.21 1.20 -14.89
C ASN A 371 -7.46 0.69 -15.62
N HIS A 372 -7.37 0.43 -16.93
CA HIS A 372 -8.46 -0.07 -17.78
C HIS A 372 -9.01 -1.41 -17.29
N ARG A 373 -8.31 -2.17 -16.43
CA ARG A 373 -8.88 -3.38 -15.82
C ARG A 373 -10.17 -3.13 -15.05
N TRP A 374 -10.31 -1.99 -14.36
CA TRP A 374 -11.58 -1.67 -13.72
C TRP A 374 -12.67 -1.41 -14.78
N LEU A 375 -12.37 -0.61 -15.82
CA LEU A 375 -13.25 -0.39 -16.98
C LEU A 375 -13.59 -1.69 -17.74
N GLN A 376 -12.70 -2.68 -17.73
CA GLN A 376 -12.92 -4.00 -18.35
C GLN A 376 -13.70 -4.96 -17.45
N SER A 377 -13.48 -4.93 -16.13
CA SER A 377 -14.29 -5.67 -15.15
C SER A 377 -15.72 -5.16 -15.11
N SER A 378 -15.91 -3.85 -15.32
CA SER A 378 -17.21 -3.29 -15.63
C SER A 378 -17.69 -3.79 -17.00
N LYS A 379 -16.89 -3.81 -18.07
CA LYS A 379 -17.32 -4.42 -19.35
C LYS A 379 -17.79 -5.89 -19.25
N LEU A 380 -17.32 -6.70 -18.29
CA LEU A 380 -17.88 -8.04 -18.04
C LEU A 380 -19.30 -8.00 -17.42
N LEU A 381 -19.68 -6.89 -16.77
CA LEU A 381 -21.05 -6.55 -16.38
C LEU A 381 -21.85 -5.90 -17.53
N PHE A 382 -21.20 -5.48 -18.62
CA PHE A 382 -21.84 -4.75 -19.73
C PHE A 382 -21.79 -5.52 -21.05
N ARG A 383 -22.96 -5.87 -21.58
CA ARG A 383 -23.10 -6.43 -22.94
C ARG A 383 -22.76 -5.43 -24.07
N ARG A 384 -22.15 -4.26 -23.82
CA ARG A 384 -21.98 -3.20 -24.84
C ARG A 384 -20.56 -2.60 -24.86
N PRO A 385 -20.01 -2.31 -26.06
CA PRO A 385 -18.74 -1.59 -26.20
C PRO A 385 -18.86 -0.16 -25.65
N ALA A 386 -17.72 0.41 -25.22
CA ALA A 386 -17.68 1.81 -24.78
C ALA A 386 -18.15 2.72 -25.92
N PRO A 387 -18.97 3.75 -25.65
CA PRO A 387 -19.36 4.71 -26.68
C PRO A 387 -18.12 5.39 -27.24
N SER A 388 -18.10 5.61 -28.56
CA SER A 388 -17.07 6.41 -29.21
C SER A 388 -17.09 7.80 -28.61
N LEU A 389 -15.97 8.23 -28.01
CA LEU A 389 -15.81 9.58 -27.50
C LEU A 389 -16.02 10.57 -28.67
N PRO A 390 -16.82 11.63 -28.49
CA PRO A 390 -16.91 12.68 -29.49
C PRO A 390 -15.54 13.34 -29.65
N THR A 391 -15.08 13.44 -30.90
CA THR A 391 -13.84 14.10 -31.33
C THR A 391 -13.87 15.59 -31.10
#